data_AF-A0A6P1IIQ7-F1
#
_entry.id   AF-A0A6P1IIQ7-F1
#
_cell.length_a   1.000
_cell.length_b   1.000
_cell.length_c   1.000
_cell.angle_alpha   90.00
_cell.angle_beta   90.00
_cell.angle_gamma   90.00
#
_symmetry.space_group_name_H-M   'P 1'
#
loop_
_entity.id
_entity.type
_entity.pdbx_description
1 polymer ?
#
loop_
_entity_poly.entity_id
_entity_poly.type
_entity_poly.pdbx_seq_one_letter_code
_entity_poly.pdbx_strand_id
1 'polypeptide(L)' 'MSVLDGELTHKDPTQNASVELFNKTYRTEVLDCYVFDSLQKVRDMTTDWLNRYNHHRPHESLGRFPPVEYL' A
#
# COMPACT_ATOMS: atom_id res chain seq x y z
N MET A 1 37.65 -8.27 3.82
CA MET A 1 36.23 -8.67 3.79
C MET A 1 35.65 -8.41 5.17
N SER A 2 34.98 -7.27 5.35
CA SER A 2 34.08 -7.04 6.48
C SER A 2 33.02 -6.05 6.01
N VAL A 3 31.82 -6.57 5.83
CA VAL A 3 30.57 -5.85 5.59
C VAL A 3 30.09 -5.27 6.91
N LEU A 4 29.79 -3.98 6.97
CA LEU A 4 28.89 -3.38 7.96
C LEU A 4 28.11 -2.23 7.30
N ASP A 5 26.86 -2.57 6.99
CA ASP A 5 25.64 -1.76 7.07
C ASP A 5 25.57 -0.45 6.29
N GLY A 6 25.01 -0.59 5.09
CA GLY A 6 24.73 0.46 4.14
C GLY A 6 23.63 1.42 4.58
N GLU A 7 23.84 2.67 4.18
CA GLU A 7 22.85 3.69 3.81
C GLU A 7 21.59 3.79 4.70
N LEU A 8 21.63 4.75 5.62
CA LEU A 8 20.43 5.43 6.10
C LEU A 8 19.72 6.05 4.89
N THR A 9 18.74 5.32 4.35
CA THR A 9 17.86 5.79 3.28
C THR A 9 17.25 7.11 3.75
N HIS A 10 17.46 8.19 2.99
CA HIS A 10 16.86 9.49 3.28
C HIS A 10 15.34 9.32 3.33
N LYS A 11 14.79 9.25 4.55
CA LYS A 11 13.38 8.94 4.78
C LYS A 11 12.58 10.22 4.53
N ASP A 12 12.19 10.44 3.29
CA ASP A 12 11.33 11.57 2.92
C ASP A 12 9.99 11.45 3.67
N PRO A 13 9.61 12.44 4.51
CA PRO A 13 8.39 12.38 5.31
C PRO A 13 7.12 12.23 4.47
N THR A 14 7.09 12.80 3.26
CA THR A 14 5.94 12.76 2.35
C THR A 14 5.80 11.37 1.72
N GLN A 15 6.90 10.72 1.35
CA GLN A 15 6.89 9.33 0.93
C GLN A 15 6.45 8.41 2.07
N ASN A 16 6.96 8.63 3.28
CA ASN A 16 6.58 7.85 4.46
C ASN A 16 5.08 7.99 4.78
N ALA A 17 4.53 9.20 4.74
CA ALA A 17 3.10 9.44 4.93
C ALA A 17 2.22 8.72 3.90
N SER A 18 2.69 8.64 2.65
CA SER A 18 1.98 7.93 1.58
C SER A 18 1.92 6.42 1.84
N VAL A 19 3.05 5.83 2.26
CA VAL A 19 3.13 4.41 2.64
C VAL A 19 2.28 4.11 3.88
N GLU A 20 2.28 5.01 4.86
CA GLU A 20 1.46 4.89 6.07
C GLU A 20 -0.04 4.90 5.76
N LEU A 21 -0.49 5.79 4.87
CA LEU A 21 -1.89 5.86 4.45
C LEU A 21 -2.32 4.61 3.69
N PHE A 22 -1.46 4.12 2.78
CA PHE A 22 -1.68 2.86 2.07
C PHE A 22 -1.89 1.70 3.05
N ASN A 23 -0.93 1.50 3.97
CA ASN A 23 -0.98 0.41 4.95
C ASN A 23 -2.18 0.52 5.88
N LYS A 24 -2.49 1.74 6.34
CA LYS A 24 -3.67 2.00 7.17
C LYS A 24 -4.95 1.59 6.44
N THR A 25 -5.09 1.98 5.18
CA THR A 25 -6.28 1.64 4.40
C THR A 25 -6.38 0.14 4.15
N TYR A 26 -5.28 -0.49 3.72
CA TYR A 26 -5.25 -1.93 3.47
C TYR A 26 -5.65 -2.72 4.72
N ARG A 27 -5.15 -2.31 5.89
CA ARG A 27 -5.52 -2.94 7.15
C ARG A 27 -7.03 -2.83 7.41
N THR A 28 -7.59 -1.62 7.34
CA THR A 28 -9.00 -1.39 7.66
C THR A 28 -9.96 -2.04 6.66
N GLU A 29 -9.63 -2.07 5.37
CA GLU A 29 -10.54 -2.55 4.32
C GLU A 29 -10.38 -4.04 3.99
N VAL A 30 -9.25 -4.66 4.35
CA VAL A 30 -8.95 -6.06 4.04
C VAL A 30 -8.67 -6.85 5.30
N LEU A 31 -7.69 -6.44 6.11
CA LEU A 31 -7.26 -7.30 7.23
C LEU A 31 -8.26 -7.29 8.41
N ASP A 32 -8.90 -6.16 8.67
CA ASP A 32 -9.88 -6.03 9.77
C ASP A 32 -11.28 -6.51 9.35
N CYS A 33 -11.59 -6.58 8.05
CA CYS A 33 -12.91 -6.97 7.54
C CYS A 33 -13.11 -8.49 7.39
N TYR A 34 -12.03 -9.27 7.29
CA TYR A 34 -12.11 -10.68 6.93
C TYR A 34 -11.28 -11.57 7.86
N VAL A 35 -11.81 -12.75 8.17
CA VAL A 35 -11.04 -13.84 8.79
C VAL A 35 -10.55 -14.76 7.68
N PHE A 36 -9.24 -14.98 7.62
CA PHE A 36 -8.60 -15.80 6.59
C PHE A 36 -8.29 -17.19 7.11
N ASP A 37 -8.53 -18.18 6.25
CA ASP A 37 -8.27 -19.60 6.48
C ASP A 37 -6.97 -20.08 5.81
N SER A 38 -6.42 -19.28 4.90
CA SER A 38 -5.23 -19.59 4.13
C SER A 38 -4.52 -18.32 3.65
N LEU A 39 -3.19 -18.42 3.47
CA LEU A 39 -2.40 -17.34 2.90
C LEU A 39 -2.76 -17.08 1.43
N GLN A 40 -3.20 -18.11 0.69
CA GLN A 40 -3.62 -17.95 -0.70
C GLN A 40 -4.81 -17.00 -0.80
N LYS A 41 -5.83 -17.16 0.06
CA LYS A 41 -6.98 -16.28 0.11
C LYS A 41 -6.61 -14.84 0.43
N VAL A 42 -5.67 -14.63 1.36
CA VAL A 42 -5.14 -13.28 1.64
C VAL A 42 -4.56 -12.70 0.36
N ARG A 43 -3.67 -13.42 -0.33
CA ARG A 43 -3.01 -12.95 -1.55
C ARG A 43 -3.99 -12.59 -2.66
N ASP A 44 -4.97 -13.45 -2.93
CA ASP A 44 -5.97 -13.21 -3.96
C ASP A 44 -6.79 -11.94 -3.67
N MET A 45 -7.20 -11.77 -2.40
CA MET A 45 -7.90 -10.56 -1.96
C MET A 45 -7.01 -9.32 -1.99
N THR A 46 -5.73 -9.44 -1.65
CA THR A 46 -4.75 -8.36 -1.79
C THR A 46 -4.63 -7.92 -3.24
N THR A 47 -4.53 -8.86 -4.19
CA THR A 47 -4.40 -8.55 -5.62
C THR A 47 -5.63 -7.82 -6.16
N ASP A 48 -6.84 -8.28 -5.82
CA ASP A 48 -8.07 -7.55 -6.18
C ASP A 48 -8.10 -6.15 -5.57
N TRP A 49 -7.79 -6.05 -4.27
CA TRP A 49 -7.82 -4.77 -3.58
C TRP A 49 -6.79 -3.79 -4.14
N LEU A 50 -5.57 -4.25 -4.48
CA LEU A 50 -4.55 -3.43 -5.13
C LEU A 50 -5.02 -2.89 -6.47
N ASN A 51 -5.69 -3.71 -7.29
CA ASN A 51 -6.24 -3.26 -8.56
C ASN A 51 -7.30 -2.16 -8.34
N ARG A 52 -8.21 -2.35 -7.37
CA ARG A 52 -9.19 -1.31 -7.02
C ARG A 52 -8.55 -0.05 -6.48
N TYR A 53 -7.58 -0.16 -5.58
CA TYR A 53 -6.87 0.98 -5.00
C TYR A 53 -6.12 1.77 -6.07
N ASN A 54 -5.36 1.10 -6.93
CA ASN A 54 -4.48 1.77 -7.90
C ASN A 54 -5.20 2.27 -9.16
N HIS A 55 -6.26 1.61 -9.61
CA HIS A 55 -6.90 1.93 -10.90
C HIS A 55 -8.29 2.56 -10.79
N HIS A 56 -8.95 2.43 -9.65
CA HIS A 56 -10.37 2.80 -9.54
C HIS A 56 -10.68 3.74 -8.40
N ARG A 57 -9.84 3.78 -7.35
CA ARG A 57 -10.12 4.58 -6.16
C ARG A 57 -9.81 6.05 -6.42
N PRO A 58 -10.78 6.97 -6.24
CA PRO A 58 -10.48 8.40 -6.31
C PRO A 58 -9.74 8.86 -5.06
N HIS A 59 -8.59 9.51 -5.22
CA HIS A 59 -7.84 10.11 -4.10
C HIS A 59 -7.96 11.62 -4.12
N GLU A 60 -8.45 12.23 -3.03
CA GLU A 60 -8.62 13.69 -2.95
C GLU A 60 -7.31 14.45 -3.13
N SER A 61 -6.21 13.92 -2.59
CA SER A 61 -4.86 14.46 -2.77
C SER A 61 -4.37 14.41 -4.23
N LEU A 62 -5.00 13.58 -5.06
CA LEU A 62 -4.71 13.42 -6.49
C LEU A 62 -5.84 14.00 -7.36
N GLY A 63 -6.60 14.98 -6.87
CA GLY A 63 -7.68 15.59 -7.66
C GLY A 63 -8.83 14.64 -7.99
N ARG A 64 -9.03 13.60 -7.17
CA ARG A 64 -10.00 12.50 -7.36
C ARG A 64 -9.66 11.51 -8.47
N PHE A 65 -8.41 11.51 -8.93
CA PHE A 65 -7.90 10.48 -9.84
C PHE A 65 -7.31 9.28 -9.08
N PRO A 66 -7.27 8.10 -9.72
CA PRO A 66 -6.61 6.94 -9.16
C PRO A 66 -5.07 7.05 -9.25
N PRO A 67 -4.32 6.36 -8.38
CA PRO A 67 -2.87 6.46 -8.31
C PRO A 67 -2.15 6.14 -9.63
N VAL A 68 -2.70 5.26 -10.46
CA VAL A 68 -2.10 4.85 -11.75
C VAL A 68 -1.87 6.04 -12.71
N GLU A 69 -2.64 7.11 -12.59
CA GLU A 69 -2.48 8.30 -13.44
C GLU A 69 -1.20 9.10 -13.15
N TYR A 70 -0.49 8.77 -12.06
CA TYR A 70 0.71 9.46 -11.58
C TYR A 70 1.94 8.55 -11.43
N LEU A 71 1.86 7.30 -11.91
CA LEU A 71 2.96 6.32 -11.97
C LEU A 71 3.74 6.43 -13.29
#